data_AF-A0A6B2G4V3-F1
#
_entry.id   AF-A0A6B2G4V3-F1
#
_cell.length_a   1.000
_cell.length_b   1.000
_cell.length_c   1.000
_cell.angle_alpha   90.00
_cell.angle_beta   90.00
_cell.angle_gamma   90.00
#
_symmetry.space_group_name_H-M   'P 1'
#
loop_
_entity.id
_entity.type
_entity.pdbx_description
1 polymer ?
#
loop_
_entity_poly.entity_id
_entity_poly.type
_entity_poly.pdbx_seq_one_letter_code
_entity_poly.pdbx_strand_id
1 'polypeptide(L)'
;LEDGKILTDKISLKIKFDDFQSITRCHSLIEPTACFEIIKNIAVELLEKEIPLNSQRKIRLLGLRLTKIYRPIDDKLNDSFTKCNTLDDYFARKIQSTQDDDKYVKCPICSTEIYSDDTTVNRHIDECLNKNYIKNSLGF
;
A
#
# COMPACT_ATOMS: atom_id res chain seq x y z
N LEU A 1 -14.59 5.26 22.59
CA LEU A 1 -13.87 5.00 21.33
C LEU A 1 -12.47 4.55 21.72
N GLU A 2 -12.35 3.29 22.16
CA GLU A 2 -11.03 2.66 22.27
C GLU A 2 -10.87 1.85 20.99
N ASP A 3 -10.44 2.55 19.94
CA ASP A 3 -10.02 1.91 18.69
C ASP A 3 -8.94 0.89 19.02
N GLY A 4 -9.15 -0.37 18.60
CA GLY A 4 -8.34 -1.53 18.97
C GLY A 4 -6.85 -1.20 19.09
N LYS A 5 -6.32 -1.30 20.31
CA LYS A 5 -5.04 -0.71 20.71
C LYS A 5 -3.88 -1.36 19.94
N ILE A 6 -3.42 -0.69 18.90
CA ILE A 6 -2.31 -1.15 18.08
C ILE A 6 -0.98 -0.99 18.82
N LEU A 7 -0.26 -2.09 19.06
CA LEU A 7 1.04 -2.11 19.74
C LEU A 7 2.19 -2.17 18.72
N THR A 8 3.37 -1.66 19.07
CA THR A 8 4.58 -1.70 18.23
C THR A 8 5.81 -2.05 19.08
N ASP A 9 6.72 -2.87 18.55
CA ASP A 9 8.01 -3.16 19.21
C ASP A 9 9.17 -2.31 18.65
N LYS A 10 9.03 -1.75 17.43
CA LYS A 10 10.15 -1.12 16.72
C LYS A 10 9.78 0.25 16.20
N ILE A 11 10.52 1.24 16.67
CA ILE A 11 10.34 2.66 16.37
C ILE A 11 11.55 3.14 15.56
N SER A 12 11.31 3.74 14.40
CA SER A 12 12.36 4.27 13.54
C SER A 12 12.13 5.74 13.23
N LEU A 13 13.12 6.58 13.54
CA LEU A 13 13.17 8.00 13.19
C LEU A 13 13.89 8.17 11.86
N LYS A 14 13.23 8.82 10.88
CA LYS A 14 13.82 9.19 9.59
C LYS A 14 13.89 10.71 9.48
N ILE A 15 15.09 11.21 9.24
CA ILE A 15 15.36 12.64 9.06
C ILE A 15 15.85 12.83 7.62
N LYS A 16 15.29 13.80 6.90
CA LYS A 16 15.78 14.26 5.60
C LYS A 16 16.23 15.71 5.71
N PHE A 17 17.47 15.96 5.33
CA PHE A 17 18.06 17.30 5.34
C PHE A 17 17.68 18.11 4.09
N ASP A 18 18.04 19.39 4.09
CA ASP A 18 17.92 20.30 2.94
C ASP A 18 18.75 19.85 1.73
N ASP A 19 19.93 19.25 1.96
CA ASP A 19 20.76 18.60 0.94
C ASP A 19 20.21 17.24 0.45
N PHE A 20 18.93 16.95 0.73
CA PHE A 20 18.22 15.71 0.37
C PHE A 20 18.80 14.41 0.95
N GLN A 21 19.95 14.46 1.63
CA GLN A 21 20.51 13.34 2.39
C GLN A 21 19.52 12.91 3.48
N SER A 22 19.39 11.60 3.67
CA SER A 22 18.50 11.03 4.68
C SER A 22 19.25 10.13 5.63
N ILE A 23 18.97 10.26 6.92
CA ILE A 23 19.42 9.34 7.96
C ILE A 23 18.22 8.63 8.57
N THR A 24 18.45 7.41 9.05
CA THR A 24 17.43 6.65 9.77
C THR A 24 18.07 6.04 11.01
N ARG A 25 17.38 6.19 12.14
CA ARG A 25 17.73 5.56 13.41
C ARG A 25 16.58 4.72 13.90
N CYS A 26 16.90 3.60 14.52
CA CYS A 26 15.93 2.59 14.93
C CYS A 26 16.18 2.23 16.40
N HIS A 27 15.10 2.08 17.14
CA HIS A 27 15.09 1.55 18.50
C HIS A 27 14.11 0.38 18.56
N SER A 28 14.54 -0.75 19.12
CA SER A 28 13.69 -1.94 19.33
C SER A 28 13.43 -2.08 20.82
N LEU A 29 12.16 -2.17 21.19
CA LEU A 29 11.67 -2.34 22.54
C LEU A 29 11.56 -3.83 22.89
N ILE A 30 11.75 -4.12 24.16
CA ILE A 30 11.56 -5.47 24.72
C ILE A 30 10.06 -5.77 24.83
N GLU A 31 9.29 -4.80 25.33
CA GLU A 31 7.84 -4.90 25.45
C GLU A 31 7.14 -4.01 24.41
N PRO A 32 6.18 -4.54 23.64
CA PRO A 32 5.47 -3.77 22.64
C PRO A 32 4.54 -2.76 23.30
N THR A 33 4.52 -1.53 22.78
CA THR A 33 3.78 -0.42 23.41
C THR A 33 2.85 0.26 22.42
N ALA A 34 1.78 0.84 22.94
CA ALA A 34 0.91 1.80 22.25
C ALA A 34 0.86 3.15 22.98
N CYS A 35 1.65 3.30 24.05
CA CYS A 35 1.67 4.49 24.87
C CYS A 35 2.43 5.60 24.12
N PHE A 36 1.73 6.72 23.90
CA PHE A 36 2.28 7.86 23.16
C PHE A 36 3.51 8.44 23.86
N GLU A 37 3.48 8.51 25.19
CA GLU A 37 4.55 9.05 26.03
C GLU A 37 5.86 8.27 25.83
N ILE A 38 5.77 6.93 25.82
CA ILE A 38 6.93 6.06 25.60
C ILE A 38 7.49 6.27 24.19
N ILE A 39 6.62 6.27 23.17
CA ILE A 39 7.03 6.47 21.78
C ILE A 39 7.69 7.84 21.59
N LYS A 40 7.13 8.90 22.20
CA LYS A 40 7.66 10.26 22.16
C LYS A 40 9.04 10.34 22.80
N ASN A 41 9.22 9.77 23.99
CA ASN A 41 10.50 9.80 24.70
C ASN A 41 11.61 9.13 23.88
N ILE A 42 11.32 7.97 23.28
CA ILE A 42 12.26 7.26 22.40
C ILE A 42 12.56 8.09 21.15
N ALA A 43 11.55 8.73 20.55
CA ALA A 43 11.73 9.57 19.38
C ALA A 43 12.65 10.77 19.67
N VAL A 44 12.47 11.42 20.82
CA VAL A 44 13.32 12.54 21.27
C VAL A 44 14.75 12.04 21.52
N GLU A 45 14.94 10.92 22.20
CA GLU A 45 16.26 10.34 22.44
C GLU A 45 17.00 10.04 21.13
N LEU A 46 16.30 9.46 20.14
CA LEU A 46 16.86 9.20 18.81
C LEU A 46 17.23 10.48 18.07
N LEU A 47 16.46 11.56 18.27
CA LEU A 47 16.69 12.85 17.63
C LEU A 47 17.88 13.58 18.27
N GLU A 48 17.96 13.59 19.59
CA GLU A 48 19.04 14.24 20.36
C GLU A 48 20.42 13.64 20.05
N LYS A 49 20.49 12.35 19.74
CA LYS A 49 21.73 11.70 19.28
C LYS A 49 22.23 12.21 17.94
N GLU A 50 21.33 12.68 17.07
CA GLU A 50 21.66 13.06 15.68
C GLU A 50 21.78 14.57 15.44
N ILE A 51 21.11 15.40 16.25
CA ILE A 51 21.22 16.88 16.18
C ILE A 51 22.67 17.36 16.28
N PRO A 52 23.48 16.98 17.29
CA PRO A 52 24.82 17.54 17.45
C PRO A 52 25.75 17.16 16.30
N LEU A 53 25.61 15.94 15.77
CA LEU A 53 26.39 15.43 14.64
C LEU A 53 26.09 16.19 13.33
N ASN A 54 24.91 16.81 13.23
CA ASN A 54 24.44 17.47 12.03
C ASN A 54 24.03 18.92 12.29
N SER A 55 24.66 19.59 13.27
CA SER A 55 24.30 20.94 13.73
C SER A 55 24.27 22.01 12.63
N GLN A 56 24.99 21.79 11.53
CA GLN A 56 25.06 22.71 10.40
C GLN A 56 23.98 22.47 9.33
N ARG A 57 23.24 21.35 9.38
CA ARG A 57 22.26 20.96 8.35
C ARG A 57 20.85 21.30 8.80
N LYS A 58 20.02 21.83 7.90
CA LYS A 58 18.61 22.10 8.19
C LYS A 58 17.77 20.85 7.91
N ILE A 59 16.82 20.56 8.79
CA ILE A 59 15.87 19.46 8.59
C ILE A 59 14.75 19.95 7.68
N ARG A 60 14.53 19.23 6.56
CA ARG A 60 13.43 19.49 5.63
C ARG A 60 12.21 18.63 5.91
N LEU A 61 12.44 17.36 6.29
CA LEU A 61 11.37 16.41 6.63
C LEU A 61 11.80 15.56 7.82
N LEU A 62 10.84 15.24 8.67
CA LEU A 62 10.99 14.32 9.79
C LEU A 62 9.82 13.33 9.76
N GLY A 63 10.10 12.07 10.04
CA GLY A 63 9.06 11.05 10.14
C GLY A 63 9.40 9.98 11.16
N LEU A 64 8.37 9.51 11.86
CA LEU A 64 8.43 8.33 12.71
C LEU A 64 7.74 7.17 11.99
N ARG A 65 8.43 6.04 11.92
CA ARG A 65 7.92 4.79 11.37
C ARG A 65 7.82 3.77 12.50
N LEU A 66 6.61 3.32 12.77
CA LEU A 66 6.32 2.21 13.68
C LEU A 66 6.26 0.92 12.85
N THR A 67 6.94 -0.12 13.29
CA THR A 67 7.05 -1.40 12.58
C THR A 67 6.84 -2.56 13.53
N LYS A 68 6.52 -3.75 12.97
CA LYS A 68 6.05 -4.92 13.72
C LYS A 68 4.89 -4.54 14.64
N ILE A 69 3.81 -4.24 13.96
CA ILE A 69 2.59 -3.76 14.55
C ILE A 69 1.77 -4.98 14.98
N TYR A 70 1.36 -5.04 16.24
CA TYR A 70 0.53 -6.08 16.82
C TYR A 70 -0.86 -5.53 17.12
N ARG A 71 -1.89 -6.30 16.77
CA ARG A 71 -3.26 -6.03 17.21
C ARG A 71 -3.58 -7.05 18.31
N PRO A 72 -3.82 -6.62 19.55
CA PRO A 72 -4.38 -7.51 20.55
C PRO A 72 -5.72 -7.99 19.97
N ILE A 73 -5.83 -9.30 19.78
CA ILE A 73 -7.07 -9.92 19.28
C ILE A 73 -8.06 -9.82 20.43
N ASP A 74 -9.15 -9.08 20.25
CA ASP A 74 -10.33 -9.30 21.08
C ASP A 74 -10.82 -10.71 20.76
N ASP A 75 -10.76 -11.63 21.74
CA ASP A 75 -11.12 -13.05 21.63
C ASP A 75 -12.60 -13.33 21.22
N LYS A 76 -13.29 -12.35 20.62
CA LYS A 76 -14.71 -12.41 20.23
C LYS A 76 -15.02 -11.98 18.80
N LEU A 77 -14.07 -12.05 17.86
CA LEU A 77 -14.41 -12.00 16.42
C LEU A 77 -13.69 -13.12 15.67
N ASN A 78 -14.42 -14.23 15.59
CA ASN A 78 -14.25 -15.36 14.68
C ASN A 78 -13.63 -14.94 13.34
N ASP A 79 -12.44 -15.47 13.08
CA ASP A 79 -11.96 -16.05 11.81
C ASP A 79 -12.63 -15.58 10.50
N SER A 80 -12.65 -14.27 10.23
CA SER A 80 -13.14 -13.71 8.96
C SER A 80 -12.46 -12.42 8.51
N PHE A 81 -11.63 -11.80 9.35
CA PHE A 81 -10.94 -10.54 9.01
C PHE A 81 -9.43 -10.70 8.70
N THR A 82 -8.86 -11.89 8.94
CA THR A 82 -7.43 -12.16 8.65
C THR A 82 -7.17 -12.64 7.21
N LYS A 83 -8.23 -12.79 6.39
CA LYS A 83 -8.16 -13.24 4.99
C LYS A 83 -8.26 -12.10 3.96
N CYS A 84 -7.88 -10.88 4.31
CA CYS A 84 -7.76 -9.79 3.34
C CYS A 84 -6.43 -9.06 3.53
N ASN A 85 -5.33 -9.81 3.54
CA ASN A 85 -3.99 -9.23 3.62
C ASN A 85 -3.31 -9.09 2.26
N THR A 86 -3.96 -9.56 1.18
CA THR A 86 -3.44 -9.46 -0.18
C THR A 86 -4.46 -8.83 -1.10
N LEU A 87 -3.97 -8.11 -2.12
CA LEU A 87 -4.81 -7.64 -3.22
C LEU A 87 -5.46 -8.83 -3.95
N ASP A 88 -4.81 -10.00 -3.94
CA ASP A 88 -5.32 -11.24 -4.53
C ASP A 88 -6.65 -11.70 -3.90
N ASP A 89 -6.77 -11.67 -2.57
CA ASP A 89 -8.01 -12.05 -1.87
C ASP A 89 -9.15 -11.07 -2.17
N TYR A 90 -8.84 -9.79 -2.38
CA TYR A 90 -9.83 -8.77 -2.75
C TYR A 90 -10.38 -9.02 -4.17
N PHE A 91 -9.52 -9.37 -5.13
CA PHE A 91 -9.96 -9.72 -6.48
C PHE A 91 -10.72 -11.05 -6.52
N ALA A 92 -10.28 -12.05 -5.77
CA ALA A 92 -10.97 -13.34 -5.68
C ALA A 92 -12.42 -13.20 -5.14
N ARG A 93 -12.63 -12.29 -4.18
CA ARG A 93 -13.98 -12.03 -3.61
C ARG A 93 -14.90 -11.28 -4.57
N LYS A 94 -14.36 -10.39 -5.40
CA LYS A 94 -15.14 -9.61 -6.37
C LYS A 94 -15.61 -10.45 -7.57
N ILE A 95 -14.94 -11.56 -7.87
CA ILE A 95 -15.29 -12.47 -8.97
C ILE A 95 -16.49 -13.39 -8.61
N GLN A 96 -16.86 -13.50 -7.33
CA GLN A 96 -17.95 -14.39 -6.91
C GLN A 96 -19.35 -13.77 -6.96
N SER A 97 -19.49 -12.46 -7.23
CA SER A 97 -20.79 -11.76 -7.24
C SER A 97 -21.47 -11.64 -8.61
N THR A 98 -20.92 -12.25 -9.68
CA THR A 98 -21.48 -12.16 -11.05
C THR A 98 -21.52 -13.50 -11.78
N GLN A 99 -21.81 -14.60 -11.08
CA GLN A 99 -21.98 -15.90 -11.75
C GLN A 99 -23.39 -15.96 -12.37
N ASP A 100 -23.54 -15.51 -13.62
CA ASP A 100 -24.38 -16.17 -14.66
C ASP A 100 -24.46 -15.42 -16.02
N ASP A 101 -23.92 -14.20 -16.17
CA ASP A 101 -23.97 -13.45 -17.45
C ASP A 101 -22.61 -13.33 -18.22
N ASP A 102 -21.55 -13.99 -17.75
CA ASP A 102 -20.16 -13.74 -18.18
C ASP A 102 -19.69 -14.51 -19.44
N LYS A 103 -20.57 -14.74 -20.42
CA LYS A 103 -20.12 -15.38 -21.69
C LYS A 103 -19.47 -14.39 -22.66
N TYR A 104 -19.76 -13.10 -22.52
CA TYR A 104 -19.25 -12.06 -23.41
C TYR A 104 -18.83 -10.79 -22.65
N VAL A 105 -17.70 -10.21 -23.03
CA VAL A 105 -17.21 -8.90 -22.60
C VAL A 105 -17.28 -7.89 -23.75
N LYS A 106 -17.57 -6.63 -23.45
CA LYS A 106 -17.57 -5.56 -24.46
C LYS A 106 -16.18 -4.97 -24.64
N CYS A 107 -15.71 -4.90 -25.89
CA CYS A 107 -14.49 -4.19 -26.22
C CYS A 107 -14.63 -2.69 -25.85
N PRO A 108 -13.71 -2.10 -25.07
CA PRO A 108 -13.77 -0.67 -24.75
C PRO A 108 -13.45 0.25 -25.95
N ILE A 109 -12.91 -0.30 -27.05
CA ILE A 109 -12.46 0.48 -28.22
C ILE A 109 -13.55 0.55 -29.28
N CYS A 110 -14.19 -0.57 -29.59
CA CYS A 110 -15.18 -0.67 -30.67
C CYS A 110 -16.57 -1.11 -30.19
N SER A 111 -16.74 -1.33 -28.89
CA SER A 111 -18.00 -1.78 -28.26
C SER A 111 -18.56 -3.11 -28.77
N THR A 112 -17.76 -3.90 -29.53
CA THR A 112 -18.14 -5.23 -30.00
C THR A 112 -18.11 -6.23 -28.84
N GLU A 113 -19.09 -7.12 -28.81
CA GLU A 113 -19.18 -8.20 -27.82
C GLU A 113 -18.21 -9.33 -28.21
N ILE A 114 -17.28 -9.65 -27.31
CA ILE A 114 -16.24 -10.66 -27.48
C ILE A 114 -16.50 -11.76 -26.47
N TYR A 115 -16.33 -13.01 -26.87
CA TYR A 115 -16.41 -14.13 -25.94
C TYR A 115 -15.36 -13.99 -24.82
N SER A 116 -15.75 -14.24 -23.57
CA SER A 116 -14.92 -14.11 -22.34
C SER A 116 -13.81 -15.17 -22.25
N ASP A 117 -12.98 -15.27 -23.27
CA ASP A 117 -11.74 -16.01 -23.30
C ASP A 117 -10.58 -15.02 -23.44
N ASP A 118 -9.65 -15.04 -22.48
CA ASP A 118 -8.55 -14.08 -22.41
C ASP A 118 -7.76 -14.01 -23.72
N THR A 119 -7.56 -15.13 -24.41
CA THR A 119 -6.81 -15.15 -25.67
C THR A 119 -7.57 -14.43 -26.79
N THR A 120 -8.89 -14.61 -26.83
CA THR A 120 -9.77 -13.98 -27.82
C THR A 120 -9.95 -12.49 -27.55
N VAL A 121 -10.10 -12.10 -26.28
CA VAL A 121 -10.23 -10.70 -25.85
C VAL A 121 -8.95 -9.93 -26.12
N ASN A 122 -7.79 -10.45 -25.70
CA ASN A 122 -6.50 -9.79 -25.92
C ASN A 122 -6.21 -9.60 -27.42
N ARG A 123 -6.41 -10.66 -28.23
CA ARG A 123 -6.25 -10.58 -29.70
C ARG A 123 -7.13 -9.51 -30.31
N HIS A 124 -8.40 -9.43 -29.91
CA HIS A 124 -9.32 -8.42 -30.43
C HIS A 124 -8.92 -7.00 -30.03
N ILE A 125 -8.47 -6.80 -28.78
CA ILE A 125 -7.99 -5.50 -28.30
C ILE A 125 -6.78 -5.05 -29.11
N ASP A 126 -5.79 -5.95 -29.30
CA ASP A 126 -4.60 -5.66 -30.09
C ASP A 126 -4.95 -5.29 -31.54
N GLU A 127 -5.88 -6.03 -32.16
CA GLU A 127 -6.39 -5.68 -33.49
C GLU A 127 -7.11 -4.32 -33.51
N CYS A 128 -7.91 -4.01 -32.50
CA CYS A 128 -8.66 -2.76 -32.42
C CYS A 128 -7.76 -1.55 -32.23
N LEU A 129 -6.70 -1.69 -31.43
CA LEU A 129 -5.68 -0.66 -31.25
C LEU A 129 -4.90 -0.44 -32.56
N ASN A 130 -4.49 -1.52 -33.23
CA ASN A 130 -3.78 -1.44 -34.50
C ASN A 130 -4.65 -0.88 -35.64
N LYS A 131 -5.93 -1.28 -35.74
CA LYS A 131 -6.88 -0.73 -36.73
C LYS A 131 -7.12 0.76 -36.52
N ASN A 132 -7.28 1.21 -35.29
CA ASN A 132 -7.40 2.64 -34.98
C ASN A 132 -6.10 3.40 -35.28
N TYR A 133 -4.95 2.82 -34.95
CA TYR A 133 -3.66 3.42 -35.24
C TYR A 133 -3.46 3.60 -36.76
N ILE A 134 -3.78 2.58 -37.56
CA ILE A 134 -3.69 2.63 -39.02
C ILE A 134 -4.69 3.63 -39.61
N LYS A 135 -5.95 3.65 -39.15
CA LYS A 135 -6.95 4.65 -39.58
C LYS A 135 -6.49 6.08 -39.30
N ASN A 136 -6.03 6.34 -38.07
CA ASN A 136 -5.58 7.67 -37.65
C ASN A 136 -4.30 8.11 -38.38
N SER A 137 -3.41 7.17 -38.70
CA SER A 137 -2.14 7.48 -39.40
C SER A 137 -2.32 7.66 -40.91
N LEU A 138 -3.36 7.07 -41.51
CA LEU A 138 -3.67 7.18 -42.95
C LEU A 138 -4.79 8.20 -43.26
N GLY A 139 -5.38 8.83 -42.25
CA GLY A 139 -6.30 9.96 -42.42
C GLY A 139 -7.64 9.61 -43.08
N PHE A 140 -8.20 8.44 -42.77
CA PHE A 140 -9.57 8.06 -43.14
C PHE A 140 -10.52 8.07 -41.94
#